data_AF-A0A7V5X210-F1
#
_entry.id   AF-A0A7V5X210-F1
#
_cell.length_a   1.000
_cell.length_b   1.000
_cell.length_c   1.000
_cell.angle_alpha   90.00
_cell.angle_beta   90.00
_cell.angle_gamma   90.00
#
_symmetry.space_group_name_H-M   'P 1'
#
loop_
_entity.id
_entity.type
_entity.pdbx_description
1 polymer ?
#
loop_
_entity_poly.entity_id
_entity_poly.type
_entity_poly.pdbx_seq_one_letter_code
_entity_poly.pdbx_strand_id
1 'polypeptide(L)'
;MEEKNLIYRGKSKDVYDITEGLYAGKYRLVFTDRATGYMENGRPVFDPGYDIVVGEIPGKGAIACRFATHFFKLLKSKGIPSHYIDSINENEMIVEPAIPLSMTSESPEFPGSAPLLNLEFTWRNNATGSFWRRYPFVKPCKNLHKVVEAWTKGDSDILITLEALEETGAMSKDEIALSVELVKKIAQIVSEEFTSKDLHVIDGKFELGRLKYGDGKIVIIDEISPDVLRVCKGYAPDESGNCTVYNQCTLTNYSQGNRTIKNKNQVSASDFINIFL
;
A
#
# COMPACT_ATOMS: atom_id res chain seq x y z
N MET A 1 3.83 -29.84 7.44
CA MET A 1 4.92 -30.01 6.46
C MET A 1 5.44 -28.63 6.16
N GLU A 2 6.74 -28.38 6.31
CA GLU A 2 7.33 -27.11 5.86
C GLU A 2 7.08 -26.97 4.36
N GLU A 3 6.51 -25.83 3.96
CA GLU A 3 6.33 -25.53 2.56
C GLU A 3 7.70 -25.22 1.95
N LYS A 4 8.13 -26.09 1.03
CA LYS A 4 9.44 -26.00 0.38
C LYS A 4 9.64 -24.59 -0.20
N ASN A 5 10.79 -23.98 0.13
CA ASN A 5 11.24 -22.67 -0.35
C ASN A 5 10.35 -21.46 0.06
N LEU A 6 9.45 -21.60 1.04
CA LEU A 6 8.74 -20.46 1.62
C LEU A 6 9.72 -19.53 2.35
N ILE A 7 9.82 -18.28 1.92
CA ILE A 7 10.67 -17.25 2.52
C ILE A 7 9.89 -16.43 3.55
N TYR A 8 8.66 -16.05 3.21
CA TYR A 8 7.84 -15.20 4.06
C TYR A 8 6.36 -15.48 3.81
N ARG A 9 5.59 -15.59 4.89
CA ARG A 9 4.12 -15.69 4.86
C ARG A 9 3.54 -14.40 5.40
N GLY A 10 3.02 -13.57 4.50
CA GLY A 10 2.34 -12.33 4.84
C GLY A 10 0.85 -12.53 5.12
N LYS A 11 0.14 -11.41 5.28
CA LYS A 11 -1.31 -11.37 5.53
C LYS A 11 -2.13 -11.70 4.27
N SER A 12 -1.68 -11.18 3.12
CA SER A 12 -2.34 -11.34 1.82
C SER A 12 -1.53 -12.13 0.80
N LYS A 13 -0.22 -12.35 1.03
CA LYS A 13 0.71 -12.93 0.07
C LYS A 13 1.71 -13.86 0.74
N ASP A 14 2.08 -14.93 0.06
CA ASP A 14 3.20 -15.78 0.41
C ASP A 14 4.33 -15.57 -0.60
N VAL A 15 5.58 -15.56 -0.12
CA VAL A 15 6.78 -15.32 -0.92
C VAL A 15 7.62 -16.58 -0.92
N TYR A 16 7.86 -17.12 -2.10
CA TYR A 16 8.70 -18.31 -2.29
C TYR A 16 9.96 -17.97 -3.08
N ASP A 17 11.06 -18.62 -2.74
CA ASP A 17 12.27 -18.61 -3.55
C ASP A 17 12.17 -19.61 -4.70
N ILE A 18 12.65 -19.19 -5.88
CA ILE A 18 12.67 -20.02 -7.08
C ILE A 18 14.08 -20.55 -7.26
N THR A 19 14.28 -21.85 -7.02
CA THR A 19 15.61 -22.46 -7.01
C THR A 19 16.02 -23.08 -8.35
N GLU A 20 15.07 -23.25 -9.28
CA GLU A 20 15.27 -23.98 -10.54
C GLU A 20 14.45 -23.36 -11.69
N GLY A 21 14.82 -23.67 -12.94
CA GLY A 21 14.10 -23.24 -14.14
C GLY A 21 14.40 -21.81 -14.61
N LEU A 22 13.52 -21.27 -15.46
CA LEU A 22 13.71 -19.97 -16.13
C LEU A 22 13.90 -18.80 -15.16
N TYR A 23 13.21 -18.84 -14.02
CA TYR A 23 13.22 -17.76 -13.01
C TYR A 23 14.08 -18.12 -11.79
N ALA A 24 15.06 -19.02 -11.91
CA ALA A 24 15.94 -19.36 -10.80
C ALA A 24 16.65 -18.12 -10.23
N GLY A 25 16.69 -18.00 -8.90
CA GLY A 25 17.22 -16.85 -8.17
C GLY A 25 16.25 -15.65 -8.07
N LYS A 26 14.99 -15.82 -8.49
CA LYS A 26 13.93 -14.81 -8.36
C LYS A 26 12.92 -15.21 -7.28
N TYR A 27 12.05 -14.29 -6.89
CA TYR A 27 10.96 -14.56 -5.97
C TYR A 27 9.63 -14.73 -6.68
N ARG A 28 8.80 -15.63 -6.16
CA ARG A 28 7.42 -15.84 -6.56
C ARG A 28 6.50 -15.37 -5.44
N LEU A 29 5.72 -14.34 -5.73
CA LEU A 29 4.67 -13.82 -4.87
C LEU A 29 3.37 -14.54 -5.23
N VAL A 30 2.83 -15.31 -4.29
CA VAL A 30 1.52 -15.97 -4.40
C VAL A 30 0.51 -15.13 -3.64
N PHE A 31 -0.39 -14.49 -4.38
CA PHE A 31 -1.48 -13.71 -3.82
C PHE A 31 -2.57 -14.67 -3.34
N THR A 32 -2.96 -14.52 -2.08
CA THR A 32 -3.90 -15.42 -1.40
C THR A 32 -5.27 -14.78 -1.24
N ASP A 33 -6.29 -15.61 -1.06
CA ASP A 33 -7.66 -15.15 -0.82
C ASP A 33 -7.89 -14.69 0.63
N ARG A 34 -6.85 -14.77 1.48
CA ARG A 34 -6.88 -14.27 2.86
C ARG A 34 -7.19 -12.77 2.88
N ALA A 35 -8.10 -12.41 3.77
CA ALA A 35 -8.57 -11.05 3.95
C ALA A 35 -8.49 -10.64 5.42
N THR A 36 -8.06 -9.41 5.64
CA THR A 36 -7.96 -8.84 6.97
C THR A 36 -9.24 -8.11 7.37
N GLY A 37 -9.41 -7.91 8.67
CA GLY A 37 -10.61 -7.28 9.22
C GLY A 37 -10.76 -7.48 10.72
N TYR A 38 -12.00 -7.50 11.19
CA TYR A 38 -12.35 -7.75 12.58
C TYR A 38 -13.59 -8.64 12.69
N MET A 39 -13.82 -9.19 13.88
CA MET A 39 -15.01 -9.99 14.17
C MET A 39 -16.10 -9.10 14.78
N GLU A 40 -17.29 -9.08 14.18
CA GLU A 40 -18.47 -8.39 14.71
C GLU A 40 -19.61 -9.41 14.85
N ASN A 41 -20.11 -9.61 16.07
CA ASN A 41 -21.17 -10.58 16.37
C ASN A 41 -20.86 -12.00 15.86
N GLY A 42 -19.60 -12.43 15.95
CA GLY A 42 -19.15 -13.75 15.49
C GLY A 42 -19.03 -13.91 13.97
N ARG A 43 -19.15 -12.82 13.19
CA ARG A 43 -18.98 -12.82 11.73
C ARG A 43 -17.78 -11.97 11.33
N PRO A 44 -16.99 -12.39 10.32
CA PRO A 44 -15.91 -11.56 9.81
C PRO A 44 -16.47 -10.32 9.09
N VAL A 45 -15.95 -9.16 9.45
CA VAL A 45 -16.11 -7.91 8.70
C VAL A 45 -14.76 -7.61 8.06
N PHE A 46 -14.71 -7.72 6.73
CA PHE A 46 -13.49 -7.49 5.97
C PHE A 46 -13.19 -5.99 5.86
N ASP A 47 -11.99 -5.60 6.27
CA ASP A 47 -11.48 -4.23 6.19
C ASP A 47 -9.96 -4.29 6.01
N PRO A 48 -9.42 -3.87 4.84
CA PRO A 48 -7.99 -3.92 4.57
C PRO A 48 -7.17 -2.96 5.45
N GLY A 49 -7.83 -2.06 6.20
CA GLY A 49 -7.19 -1.21 7.21
C GLY A 49 -6.86 -1.92 8.53
N TYR A 50 -7.19 -3.21 8.68
CA TYR A 50 -6.83 -4.03 9.84
C TYR A 50 -5.71 -5.02 9.52
N ASP A 51 -5.02 -5.46 10.57
CA ASP A 51 -3.81 -6.29 10.47
C ASP A 51 -4.03 -7.77 10.80
N ILE A 52 -5.26 -8.18 11.09
CA ILE A 52 -5.62 -9.55 11.49
C ILE A 52 -6.37 -10.22 10.34
N VAL A 53 -5.91 -11.40 9.92
CA VAL A 53 -6.65 -12.23 8.95
C VAL A 53 -7.87 -12.83 9.66
N VAL A 54 -9.08 -12.53 9.15
CA VAL A 54 -10.35 -12.96 9.76
C VAL A 54 -11.14 -13.94 8.89
N GLY A 55 -10.65 -14.22 7.69
CA GLY A 55 -11.26 -15.18 6.77
C GLY A 55 -10.69 -15.07 5.37
N GLU A 56 -11.43 -15.63 4.41
CA GLU A 56 -11.07 -15.64 2.99
C GLU A 56 -12.19 -15.03 2.15
N ILE A 57 -11.80 -14.31 1.10
CA ILE A 57 -12.69 -13.80 0.06
C ILE A 57 -12.30 -14.52 -1.24
N PRO A 58 -13.12 -15.47 -1.74
CA PRO A 58 -12.79 -16.24 -2.93
C PRO A 58 -12.43 -15.36 -4.14
N GLY A 59 -11.30 -15.66 -4.77
CA GLY A 59 -10.78 -14.95 -5.95
C GLY A 59 -10.05 -13.64 -5.67
N LYS A 60 -10.00 -13.18 -4.40
CA LYS A 60 -9.29 -11.94 -4.01
C LYS A 60 -7.82 -11.94 -4.44
N GLY A 61 -7.11 -13.05 -4.25
CA GLY A 61 -5.70 -13.17 -4.59
C GLY A 61 -5.45 -12.98 -6.09
N ALA A 62 -6.26 -13.64 -6.92
CA ALA A 62 -6.18 -13.49 -8.37
C ALA A 62 -6.45 -12.04 -8.82
N ILE A 63 -7.48 -11.40 -8.26
CA ILE A 63 -7.81 -10.01 -8.57
C ILE A 63 -6.64 -9.09 -8.19
N ALA A 64 -6.10 -9.23 -6.98
CA ALA A 64 -4.98 -8.42 -6.51
C ALA A 64 -3.74 -8.59 -7.41
N CYS A 65 -3.41 -9.81 -7.82
CA CYS A 65 -2.29 -10.07 -8.72
C CYS A 65 -2.51 -9.47 -10.12
N ARG A 66 -3.70 -9.62 -10.72
CA ARG A 66 -4.04 -9.01 -12.01
C ARG A 66 -3.94 -7.48 -11.96
N PHE A 67 -4.42 -6.87 -10.88
CA PHE A 67 -4.29 -5.43 -10.64
C PHE A 67 -2.84 -4.98 -10.52
N ALA A 68 -2.06 -5.66 -9.67
CA ALA A 68 -0.64 -5.37 -9.51
C ALA A 68 0.11 -5.53 -10.84
N THR A 69 -0.21 -6.57 -11.61
CA THR A 69 0.34 -6.81 -12.95
C THR A 69 0.05 -5.65 -13.90
N HIS A 70 -1.20 -5.19 -13.96
CA HIS A 70 -1.60 -4.05 -14.79
C HIS A 70 -0.77 -2.81 -14.47
N PHE A 71 -0.71 -2.44 -13.20
CA PHE A 71 0.01 -1.24 -12.77
C PHE A 71 1.52 -1.38 -12.95
N PHE A 72 2.15 -2.51 -12.63
CA PHE A 72 3.58 -2.68 -12.85
C PHE A 72 3.94 -2.64 -14.36
N LYS A 73 3.11 -3.20 -15.24
CA LYS A 73 3.30 -3.05 -16.69
C LYS A 73 3.16 -1.59 -17.13
N LEU A 74 2.17 -0.86 -16.62
CA LEU A 74 1.99 0.57 -16.88
C LEU A 74 3.20 1.38 -16.40
N LEU A 75 3.67 1.14 -15.17
CA LEU A 75 4.84 1.78 -14.58
C LEU A 75 6.10 1.53 -15.42
N LYS A 76 6.32 0.27 -15.84
CA LYS A 76 7.43 -0.10 -16.74
C LYS A 76 7.36 0.67 -18.07
N SER A 77 6.18 0.82 -18.67
CA SER A 77 6.00 1.60 -19.91
C SER A 77 6.34 3.09 -19.76
N LYS A 78 6.31 3.61 -18.52
CA LYS A 78 6.65 4.99 -18.15
C LYS A 78 8.07 5.13 -17.59
N GLY A 79 8.87 4.06 -17.64
CA GLY A 79 10.25 4.05 -17.15
C GLY A 79 10.37 4.15 -15.63
N ILE A 80 9.35 3.72 -14.88
CA ILE A 80 9.41 3.64 -13.42
C ILE A 80 10.04 2.30 -13.02
N PRO A 81 11.12 2.30 -12.22
CA PRO A 81 11.77 1.08 -11.79
C PRO A 81 10.93 0.35 -10.73
N SER A 82 10.87 -0.98 -10.83
CA SER A 82 10.15 -1.84 -9.89
C SER A 82 10.80 -3.21 -9.79
N HIS A 83 10.40 -4.00 -8.81
CA HIS A 83 10.80 -5.42 -8.72
C HIS A 83 10.10 -6.34 -9.73
N TYR A 84 9.08 -5.88 -10.46
CA TYR A 84 8.25 -6.74 -11.30
C TYR A 84 9.02 -7.32 -12.50
N ILE A 85 8.90 -8.63 -12.71
CA ILE A 85 9.44 -9.33 -13.88
C ILE A 85 8.31 -9.80 -14.79
N ASP A 86 7.41 -10.64 -14.27
CA ASP A 86 6.36 -11.30 -15.04
C ASP A 86 5.20 -11.79 -14.16
N SER A 87 4.09 -12.21 -14.77
CA SER A 87 2.96 -12.86 -14.10
C SER A 87 2.65 -14.18 -14.78
N ILE A 88 2.90 -15.28 -14.09
CA ILE A 88 2.89 -16.62 -14.68
C ILE A 88 1.56 -17.36 -14.49
N ASN A 89 0.73 -16.90 -13.55
CA ASN A 89 -0.61 -17.41 -13.27
C ASN A 89 -1.51 -16.25 -12.79
N GLU A 90 -2.82 -16.51 -12.68
CA GLU A 90 -3.81 -15.51 -12.25
C GLU A 90 -3.50 -14.88 -10.88
N ASN A 91 -2.87 -15.61 -9.97
CA ASN A 91 -2.52 -15.14 -8.62
C ASN A 91 -1.02 -15.22 -8.31
N GLU A 92 -0.15 -15.40 -9.31
CA GLU A 92 1.30 -15.52 -9.09
C GLU A 92 2.10 -14.50 -9.91
N MET A 93 2.99 -13.78 -9.23
CA MET A 93 3.87 -12.78 -9.80
C MET A 93 5.32 -13.14 -9.54
N ILE A 94 6.16 -13.04 -10.57
CA ILE A 94 7.61 -13.19 -10.46
C ILE A 94 8.25 -11.82 -10.30
N VAL A 95 9.12 -11.69 -9.30
CA VAL A 95 9.79 -10.43 -8.97
C VAL A 95 11.28 -10.64 -8.71
N GLU A 96 12.05 -9.58 -8.92
CA GLU A 96 13.41 -9.48 -8.44
C GLU A 96 13.44 -9.52 -6.90
N PRO A 97 14.34 -10.30 -6.28
CA PRO A 97 14.53 -10.25 -4.85
C PRO A 97 14.90 -8.83 -4.39
N ALA A 98 14.16 -8.30 -3.43
CA ALA A 98 14.38 -6.96 -2.89
C ALA A 98 14.48 -6.98 -1.36
N ILE A 99 15.18 -5.99 -0.82
CA ILE A 99 15.26 -5.69 0.61
C ILE A 99 14.41 -4.42 0.82
N PRO A 100 13.35 -4.47 1.63
CA PRO A 100 12.58 -3.27 1.95
C PRO A 100 13.45 -2.22 2.64
N LEU A 101 13.00 -0.96 2.67
CA LEU A 101 13.73 0.07 3.41
C LEU A 101 13.68 -0.23 4.91
N SER A 102 14.81 -0.67 5.46
CA SER A 102 14.95 -1.24 6.80
C SER A 102 16.22 -0.75 7.50
N MET A 103 16.25 -0.83 8.83
CA MET A 103 17.41 -0.48 9.66
C MET A 103 17.55 -1.48 10.81
N THR A 104 18.77 -1.93 11.10
CA THR A 104 19.04 -2.75 12.29
C THR A 104 18.92 -1.91 13.56
N SER A 105 18.60 -2.55 14.69
CA SER A 105 18.69 -1.89 15.98
C SER A 105 20.14 -1.53 16.31
N GLU A 106 20.41 -0.27 16.67
CA GLU A 106 21.76 0.19 17.05
C GLU A 106 22.17 -0.28 18.46
N SER A 107 21.19 -0.50 19.34
CA SER A 107 21.46 -0.84 20.74
C SER A 107 20.57 -2.00 21.22
N PRO A 108 20.74 -3.21 20.66
CA PRO A 108 19.92 -4.39 20.98
C PRO A 108 20.01 -4.83 22.45
N GLU A 109 20.99 -4.36 23.20
CA GLU A 109 21.16 -4.62 24.63
C GLU A 109 20.13 -3.90 25.52
N PHE A 110 19.49 -2.84 25.02
CA PHE A 110 18.44 -2.13 25.76
C PHE A 110 17.08 -2.84 25.61
N PRO A 111 16.36 -3.11 26.71
CA PRO A 111 15.03 -3.70 26.64
C PRO A 111 14.07 -2.86 25.78
N GLY A 112 13.47 -3.49 24.77
CA GLY A 112 12.52 -2.85 23.85
C GLY A 112 13.11 -2.37 22.53
N SER A 113 14.43 -2.44 22.35
CA SER A 113 15.08 -2.17 21.06
C SER A 113 14.65 -3.18 19.99
N ALA A 114 14.33 -2.68 18.79
CA ALA A 114 13.88 -3.49 17.67
C ALA A 114 14.35 -2.89 16.33
N PRO A 115 14.57 -3.71 15.29
CA PRO A 115 14.88 -3.20 13.96
C PRO A 115 13.67 -2.54 13.30
N LEU A 116 13.91 -1.55 12.45
CA LEU A 116 12.93 -1.10 11.45
C LEU A 116 12.90 -2.13 10.31
N LEU A 117 11.82 -2.88 10.19
CA LEU A 117 11.74 -3.98 9.21
C LEU A 117 11.37 -3.50 7.80
N ASN A 118 10.52 -2.48 7.69
CA ASN A 118 10.04 -1.94 6.43
C ASN A 118 9.37 -0.56 6.66
N LEU A 119 9.28 0.23 5.58
CA LEU A 119 8.54 1.48 5.52
C LEU A 119 7.43 1.43 4.49
N GLU A 120 6.27 1.92 4.91
CA GLU A 120 5.10 2.12 4.09
C GLU A 120 4.94 3.62 3.78
N PHE A 121 4.94 3.97 2.49
CA PHE A 121 4.75 5.34 2.03
C PHE A 121 3.31 5.54 1.62
N THR A 122 2.56 6.25 2.45
CA THR A 122 1.17 6.62 2.15
C THR A 122 1.15 7.97 1.43
N TRP A 123 0.60 8.02 0.22
CA TRP A 123 0.30 9.29 -0.45
C TRP A 123 -1.18 9.62 -0.29
N ARG A 124 -1.50 10.91 -0.12
CA ARG A 124 -2.88 11.36 0.10
C ARG A 124 -3.25 12.48 -0.85
N ASN A 125 -4.23 12.20 -1.72
CA ASN A 125 -4.88 13.25 -2.51
C ASN A 125 -5.88 14.02 -1.63
N ASN A 126 -6.62 13.33 -0.75
CA ASN A 126 -7.61 13.97 0.11
C ASN A 126 -7.59 13.45 1.55
N ALA A 127 -8.03 14.30 2.49
CA ALA A 127 -8.11 13.97 3.91
C ALA A 127 -9.21 12.94 4.20
N THR A 128 -8.82 11.70 4.50
CA THR A 128 -9.70 10.65 5.04
C THR A 128 -8.93 9.77 6.02
N GLY A 129 -9.56 8.68 6.49
CA GLY A 129 -8.89 7.60 7.22
C GLY A 129 -8.08 8.10 8.42
N SER A 130 -6.88 7.54 8.59
CA SER A 130 -5.97 7.90 9.70
C SER A 130 -5.54 9.37 9.67
N PHE A 131 -5.38 9.96 8.49
CA PHE A 131 -5.06 11.40 8.38
C PHE A 131 -6.15 12.27 9.00
N TRP A 132 -7.40 12.08 8.57
CA TRP A 132 -8.50 12.89 9.10
C TRP A 132 -8.66 12.69 10.61
N ARG A 133 -8.53 11.45 11.11
CA ARG A 133 -8.58 11.14 12.55
C ARG A 133 -7.50 11.86 13.35
N ARG A 134 -6.28 11.98 12.82
CA ARG A 134 -5.15 12.67 13.48
C ARG A 134 -5.32 14.18 13.51
N TYR A 135 -5.96 14.78 12.51
CA TYR A 135 -6.06 16.24 12.36
C TYR A 135 -7.51 16.74 12.53
N PRO A 136 -7.98 17.03 13.77
CA PRO A 136 -9.37 17.41 14.04
C PRO A 136 -9.81 18.75 13.46
N PHE A 137 -8.85 19.60 13.10
CA PHE A 137 -9.07 20.88 12.46
C PHE A 137 -9.16 20.80 10.92
N VAL A 138 -9.14 19.60 10.33
CA VAL A 138 -9.23 19.39 8.87
C VAL A 138 -10.63 18.90 8.47
N LYS A 139 -11.24 19.53 7.47
CA LYS A 139 -12.51 19.04 6.89
C LYS A 139 -12.31 17.71 6.15
N PRO A 140 -13.29 16.78 6.15
CA PRO A 140 -13.20 15.57 5.34
C PRO A 140 -13.02 15.91 3.85
N CYS A 141 -12.27 15.05 3.16
CA CYS A 141 -11.96 15.15 1.73
C CYS A 141 -11.31 16.48 1.29
N LYS A 142 -10.73 17.27 2.21
CA LYS A 142 -9.86 18.41 1.88
C LYS A 142 -8.75 17.97 0.91
N ASN A 143 -8.46 18.75 -0.12
CA ASN A 143 -7.29 18.50 -0.97
C ASN A 143 -6.01 18.58 -0.14
N LEU A 144 -5.16 17.56 -0.25
CA LEU A 144 -3.88 17.48 0.43
C LEU A 144 -2.69 17.60 -0.53
N HIS A 145 -2.93 17.89 -1.81
CA HIS A 145 -1.88 18.13 -2.79
C HIS A 145 -0.81 17.01 -2.84
N LYS A 146 -1.25 15.74 -2.72
CA LYS A 146 -0.37 14.56 -2.71
C LYS A 146 0.67 14.61 -1.58
N VAL A 147 0.23 14.88 -0.33
CA VAL A 147 1.07 14.69 0.86
C VAL A 147 1.58 13.25 0.89
N VAL A 148 2.85 13.06 1.22
CA VAL A 148 3.48 11.75 1.44
C VAL A 148 3.83 11.64 2.91
N GLU A 149 3.42 10.54 3.52
CA GLU A 149 3.74 10.16 4.90
C GLU A 149 4.48 8.82 4.91
N ALA A 150 5.46 8.66 5.80
CA ALA A 150 6.13 7.40 6.04
C ALA A 150 5.61 6.74 7.32
N TRP A 151 5.46 5.43 7.27
CA TRP A 151 4.94 4.61 8.37
C TRP A 151 5.81 3.38 8.55
N THR A 152 6.10 2.99 9.79
CA THR A 152 6.74 1.70 10.07
C THR A 152 5.76 0.58 9.78
N LYS A 153 6.25 -0.56 9.27
CA LYS A 153 5.44 -1.78 9.17
C LYS A 153 5.68 -2.67 10.41
N GLY A 154 4.64 -2.93 11.20
CA GLY A 154 4.76 -3.75 12.41
C GLY A 154 3.43 -4.26 12.95
N ASP A 155 3.39 -4.58 14.25
CA ASP A 155 2.13 -4.94 14.95
C ASP A 155 1.18 -3.75 15.04
N SER A 156 1.75 -2.54 15.12
CA SER A 156 1.03 -1.28 14.94
C SER A 156 1.87 -0.38 14.05
N ASP A 157 1.30 0.11 12.96
CA ASP A 157 1.99 1.05 12.08
C ASP A 157 2.12 2.43 12.76
N ILE A 158 3.35 2.91 12.90
CA ILE A 158 3.68 4.18 13.55
C ILE A 158 4.06 5.18 12.47
N LEU A 159 3.41 6.35 12.49
CA LEU A 159 3.83 7.47 11.64
C LEU A 159 5.22 7.94 12.09
N ILE A 160 6.14 8.02 11.15
CA ILE A 160 7.44 8.63 11.34
C ILE A 160 7.57 9.86 10.44
N THR A 161 8.09 10.96 10.97
CA THR A 161 8.35 12.14 10.15
C THR A 161 9.57 11.87 9.26
N LEU A 162 9.62 12.51 8.09
CA LEU A 162 10.76 12.39 7.19
C LEU A 162 12.05 12.92 7.85
N GLU A 163 11.96 13.98 8.65
CA GLU A 163 13.08 14.50 9.44
C GLU A 163 13.55 13.49 10.50
N ALA A 164 12.64 12.79 11.19
CA ALA A 164 13.04 11.74 12.13
C ALA A 164 13.71 10.56 11.42
N LEU A 165 13.24 10.17 10.21
CA LEU A 165 13.91 9.14 9.42
C LEU A 165 15.34 9.51 9.05
N GLU A 166 15.59 10.79 8.76
CA GLU A 166 16.92 11.33 8.48
C GLU A 166 17.80 11.28 9.72
N GLU A 167 17.33 11.85 10.82
CA GLU A 167 18.12 12.00 12.05
C GLU A 167 18.37 10.66 12.77
N THR A 168 17.50 9.65 12.60
CA THR A 168 17.78 8.30 13.11
C THR A 168 18.71 7.50 12.19
N GLY A 169 19.12 8.03 11.04
CA GLY A 169 19.96 7.33 10.08
C GLY A 169 19.26 6.20 9.29
N ALA A 170 17.93 6.11 9.37
CA ALA A 170 17.16 5.07 8.67
C ALA A 170 17.17 5.29 7.15
N MET A 171 17.20 6.56 6.74
CA MET A 171 17.38 6.98 5.35
C MET A 171 18.16 8.28 5.31
N SER A 172 19.02 8.46 4.32
CA SER A 172 19.64 9.76 4.06
C SER A 172 18.63 10.76 3.49
N LYS A 173 18.94 12.06 3.60
CA LYS A 173 18.16 13.15 3.01
C LYS A 173 17.86 12.96 1.53
N ASP A 174 18.87 12.54 0.76
CA ASP A 174 18.74 12.33 -0.68
C ASP A 174 17.83 11.14 -1.00
N GLU A 175 17.94 10.05 -0.23
CA GLU A 175 17.05 8.90 -0.37
C GLU A 175 15.60 9.23 -0.02
N ILE A 176 15.38 10.06 1.00
CA ILE A 176 14.05 10.57 1.36
C ILE A 176 13.48 11.39 0.21
N ALA A 177 14.26 12.35 -0.33
CA ALA A 177 13.82 13.19 -1.43
C ALA A 177 13.45 12.36 -2.67
N LEU A 178 14.32 11.42 -3.07
CA LEU A 178 14.09 10.50 -4.18
C LEU A 178 12.87 9.60 -3.95
N SER A 179 12.67 9.11 -2.73
CA SER A 179 11.52 8.27 -2.38
C SER A 179 10.20 9.04 -2.46
N VAL A 180 10.17 10.28 -1.95
CA VAL A 180 9.00 11.15 -2.04
C VAL A 180 8.69 11.50 -3.50
N GLU A 181 9.70 11.80 -4.31
CA GLU A 181 9.51 12.05 -5.75
C GLU A 181 8.95 10.82 -6.46
N LEU A 182 9.54 9.65 -6.23
CA LEU A 182 9.10 8.38 -6.80
C LEU A 182 7.65 8.09 -6.42
N VAL A 183 7.30 8.18 -5.14
CA VAL A 183 5.92 7.99 -4.65
C VAL A 183 4.95 8.95 -5.31
N LYS A 184 5.29 10.26 -5.41
CA LYS A 184 4.42 11.25 -6.06
C LYS A 184 4.24 10.99 -7.56
N LYS A 185 5.28 10.51 -8.24
CA LYS A 185 5.24 10.17 -9.66
C LYS A 185 4.36 8.95 -9.91
N ILE A 186 4.52 7.89 -9.10
CA ILE A 186 3.68 6.69 -9.17
C ILE A 186 2.23 7.03 -8.81
N ALA A 187 2.01 7.78 -7.73
CA ALA A 187 0.68 8.23 -7.31
C ALA A 187 -0.04 9.02 -8.40
N GLN A 188 0.69 9.84 -9.16
CA GLN A 188 0.14 10.56 -10.30
C GLN A 188 -0.29 9.62 -11.43
N ILE A 189 0.58 8.68 -11.84
CA ILE A 189 0.23 7.68 -12.87
C ILE A 189 -1.00 6.87 -12.45
N VAL A 190 -1.03 6.40 -11.19
CA VAL A 190 -2.19 5.67 -10.65
C VAL A 190 -3.44 6.54 -10.66
N SER A 191 -3.34 7.80 -10.21
CA SER A 191 -4.49 8.72 -10.19
C SER A 191 -5.03 9.00 -11.60
N GLU A 192 -4.16 9.21 -12.59
CA GLU A 192 -4.53 9.43 -14.00
C GLU A 192 -5.22 8.19 -14.59
N GLU A 193 -4.70 7.00 -14.30
CA GLU A 193 -5.26 5.72 -14.75
C GLU A 193 -6.69 5.50 -14.22
N PHE A 194 -6.98 5.87 -12.97
CA PHE A 194 -8.33 5.84 -12.41
C PHE A 194 -9.22 6.98 -12.92
N THR A 195 -8.66 8.19 -13.08
CA THR A 195 -9.40 9.35 -13.60
C THR A 195 -9.92 9.09 -15.01
N SER A 196 -9.16 8.35 -15.84
CA SER A 196 -9.61 7.94 -17.18
C SER A 196 -10.86 7.06 -17.20
N LYS A 197 -11.31 6.58 -16.03
CA LYS A 197 -12.47 5.70 -15.83
C LYS A 197 -13.52 6.32 -14.90
N ASP A 198 -13.53 7.66 -14.79
CA ASP A 198 -14.42 8.43 -13.92
C ASP A 198 -14.33 8.05 -12.42
N LEU A 199 -13.14 7.59 -12.01
CA LEU A 199 -12.83 7.23 -10.62
C LEU A 199 -11.80 8.17 -10.02
N HIS A 200 -11.88 8.38 -8.71
CA HIS A 200 -10.96 9.25 -7.98
C HIS A 200 -10.22 8.49 -6.88
N VAL A 201 -8.88 8.53 -6.93
CA VAL A 201 -8.03 7.94 -5.87
C VAL A 201 -7.93 8.93 -4.73
N ILE A 202 -8.45 8.58 -3.55
CA ILE A 202 -8.41 9.39 -2.34
C ILE A 202 -7.01 9.35 -1.71
N ASP A 203 -6.48 8.15 -1.55
CA ASP A 203 -5.13 7.88 -1.07
C ASP A 203 -4.74 6.43 -1.39
N GLY A 204 -3.47 6.11 -1.13
CA GLY A 204 -3.00 4.74 -1.18
C GLY A 204 -1.63 4.60 -0.51
N LYS A 205 -1.10 3.39 -0.56
CA LYS A 205 0.15 3.01 0.09
C LYS A 205 1.07 2.26 -0.87
N PHE A 206 2.35 2.61 -0.85
CA PHE A 206 3.42 1.87 -1.55
C PHE A 206 4.47 1.40 -0.56
N GLU A 207 5.10 0.28 -0.88
CA GLU A 207 6.35 -0.14 -0.25
C GLU A 207 7.50 0.10 -1.23
N LEU A 208 8.62 0.54 -0.69
CA LEU A 208 9.85 0.78 -1.45
C LEU A 208 10.96 -0.14 -0.94
N GLY A 209 11.93 -0.42 -1.80
CA GLY A 209 13.08 -1.22 -1.42
C GLY A 209 14.23 -1.11 -2.41
N ARG A 210 15.28 -1.88 -2.15
CA ARG A 210 16.46 -2.00 -3.01
C ARG A 210 16.53 -3.44 -3.52
N LEU A 211 16.76 -3.61 -4.82
CA LEU A 211 16.96 -4.95 -5.38
C LEU A 211 18.25 -5.56 -4.81
N LYS A 212 18.22 -6.82 -4.36
CA LYS A 212 19.35 -7.52 -3.74
C LYS A 212 20.60 -7.55 -4.63
N TYR A 213 20.40 -7.61 -5.94
CA TYR A 213 21.45 -7.67 -6.95
C TYR A 213 21.41 -6.47 -7.90
N GLY A 214 20.79 -5.36 -7.47
CA GLY A 214 20.70 -4.12 -8.25
C GLY A 214 21.84 -3.14 -7.98
N ASP A 215 21.70 -1.94 -8.50
CA ASP A 215 22.64 -0.81 -8.34
C ASP A 215 22.44 -0.01 -7.05
N GLY A 216 21.64 -0.54 -6.10
CA GLY A 216 21.32 0.12 -4.84
C GLY A 216 20.23 1.19 -4.93
N LYS A 217 19.68 1.48 -6.12
CA LYS A 217 18.57 2.44 -6.25
C LYS A 217 17.30 1.95 -5.57
N ILE A 218 16.53 2.91 -5.06
CA ILE A 218 15.22 2.68 -4.49
C ILE A 218 14.21 2.49 -5.62
N VAL A 219 13.43 1.41 -5.53
CA VAL A 219 12.39 1.03 -6.49
C VAL A 219 11.08 0.73 -5.75
N ILE A 220 9.96 0.74 -6.48
CA ILE A 220 8.70 0.23 -5.92
C ILE A 220 8.70 -1.30 -5.85
N ILE A 221 8.29 -1.83 -4.70
CA ILE A 221 8.16 -3.26 -4.43
C ILE A 221 6.73 -3.59 -3.98
N ASP A 222 6.52 -4.81 -3.48
CA ASP A 222 5.23 -5.35 -3.07
C ASP A 222 4.16 -5.34 -4.18
N GLU A 223 3.07 -4.58 -4.02
CA GLU A 223 1.92 -4.56 -4.94
C GLU A 223 1.32 -3.16 -5.16
N ILE A 224 0.54 -3.03 -6.24
CA ILE A 224 -0.47 -1.98 -6.40
C ILE A 224 -1.80 -2.66 -6.67
N SER A 225 -2.64 -2.76 -5.65
CA SER A 225 -3.91 -3.51 -5.72
C SER A 225 -5.04 -2.77 -4.99
N PRO A 226 -6.29 -3.25 -5.10
CA PRO A 226 -7.41 -2.70 -4.35
C PRO A 226 -7.21 -2.65 -2.83
N ASP A 227 -6.39 -3.54 -2.27
CA ASP A 227 -6.13 -3.59 -0.82
C ASP A 227 -5.29 -2.39 -0.33
N VAL A 228 -4.51 -1.77 -1.22
CA VAL A 228 -3.61 -0.65 -0.87
C VAL A 228 -4.09 0.70 -1.39
N LEU A 229 -5.31 0.78 -1.94
CA LEU A 229 -5.89 1.98 -2.52
C LEU A 229 -7.27 2.28 -1.94
N ARG A 230 -7.59 3.56 -1.73
CA ARG A 230 -8.99 4.01 -1.55
C ARG A 230 -9.41 4.83 -2.75
N VAL A 231 -10.40 4.33 -3.47
CA VAL A 231 -10.91 4.96 -4.70
C VAL A 231 -12.40 5.18 -4.55
N CYS A 232 -12.94 6.30 -5.03
CA CYS A 232 -14.36 6.60 -4.98
C CYS A 232 -14.96 7.02 -6.32
N LYS A 233 -16.28 6.87 -6.42
CA LYS A 233 -17.12 7.39 -7.51
C LYS A 233 -17.68 8.76 -7.15
N GLY A 234 -17.89 9.61 -8.15
CA GLY A 234 -18.62 10.88 -8.02
C GLY A 234 -17.83 11.99 -7.29
N TYR A 235 -16.50 11.96 -7.36
CA TYR A 235 -15.68 13.07 -6.87
C TYR A 235 -15.95 14.33 -7.71
N ALA A 236 -16.25 15.44 -7.04
CA ALA A 236 -16.53 16.72 -7.67
C ALA A 236 -15.68 17.82 -7.01
N PRO A 237 -14.51 18.16 -7.56
CA PRO A 237 -13.61 19.16 -6.96
C PRO A 237 -14.10 20.60 -7.15
N ASP A 238 -13.84 21.45 -6.14
CA ASP A 238 -13.82 22.92 -6.30
C ASP A 238 -12.50 23.38 -6.97
N GLU A 239 -12.33 24.68 -7.20
CA GLU A 239 -11.10 25.27 -7.78
C GLU A 239 -9.84 24.98 -6.94
N SER A 240 -10.01 24.70 -5.64
CA SER A 240 -8.92 24.31 -4.73
C SER A 240 -8.73 22.78 -4.65
N GLY A 241 -9.48 22.00 -5.43
CA GLY A 241 -9.46 20.53 -5.43
C GLY A 241 -10.16 19.88 -4.23
N ASN A 242 -10.85 20.64 -3.37
CA ASN A 242 -11.63 20.00 -2.31
C ASN A 242 -12.85 19.33 -2.91
N CYS A 243 -13.19 18.13 -2.47
CA CYS A 243 -14.46 17.52 -2.85
C CYS A 243 -15.61 18.41 -2.34
N THR A 244 -16.57 18.75 -3.20
CA THR A 244 -17.76 19.55 -2.87
C THR A 244 -18.92 18.69 -2.38
N VAL A 245 -18.93 17.40 -2.70
CA VAL A 245 -20.00 16.45 -2.36
C VAL A 245 -19.65 15.52 -1.20
N TYR A 246 -18.55 15.79 -0.48
CA TYR A 246 -18.05 14.92 0.59
C TYR A 246 -19.09 14.71 1.72
N ASN A 247 -19.93 15.70 2.00
CA ASN A 247 -20.98 15.64 3.02
C ASN A 247 -22.08 14.62 2.69
N GLN A 248 -22.23 14.23 1.42
CA GLN A 248 -23.22 13.24 0.99
C GLN A 248 -22.73 11.80 1.23
N CYS A 249 -21.41 11.58 1.20
CA CYS A 249 -20.81 10.25 1.23
C CYS A 249 -19.90 10.00 2.45
N THR A 250 -19.61 11.01 3.27
CA THR A 250 -18.78 10.88 4.47
C THR A 250 -19.64 10.67 5.70
N LEU A 251 -19.38 9.58 6.43
CA LEU A 251 -19.91 9.35 7.77
C LEU A 251 -18.78 9.48 8.78
N THR A 252 -18.97 10.33 9.80
CA THR A 252 -18.03 10.44 10.92
C THR A 252 -18.72 10.10 12.23
N ASN A 253 -17.99 9.47 13.15
CA ASN A 253 -18.43 9.29 14.52
C ASN A 253 -17.37 9.80 15.49
N TYR A 254 -17.79 10.13 16.71
CA TYR A 254 -16.92 10.45 17.82
C TYR A 254 -17.45 9.81 19.09
N SER A 255 -16.68 8.90 19.67
CA SER A 255 -17.04 8.20 20.91
C SER A 255 -15.78 7.92 21.72
N GLN A 256 -15.81 8.22 23.02
CA GLN A 256 -14.71 7.96 23.95
C GLN A 256 -13.33 8.49 23.48
N GLY A 257 -13.30 9.69 22.89
CA GLY A 257 -12.06 10.26 22.34
C GLY A 257 -11.63 9.73 20.97
N ASN A 258 -12.30 8.69 20.46
CA ASN A 258 -11.99 8.09 19.17
C ASN A 258 -12.85 8.69 18.06
N ARG A 259 -12.18 9.26 17.06
CA ARG A 259 -12.81 9.76 15.83
C ARG A 259 -12.80 8.63 14.79
N THR A 260 -13.91 8.41 14.10
CA THR A 260 -13.96 7.47 12.96
C THR A 260 -14.51 8.17 11.72
N ILE A 261 -14.14 7.66 10.55
CA ILE A 261 -14.60 8.15 9.25
C ILE A 261 -14.78 6.97 8.29
N LYS A 262 -15.90 6.97 7.57
CA LYS A 262 -16.22 6.01 6.51
C LYS A 262 -16.70 6.75 5.26
N ASN A 263 -16.18 6.36 4.09
CA ASN A 263 -16.62 6.89 2.80
C ASN A 263 -17.57 5.89 2.12
N LYS A 264 -18.83 6.28 1.89
CA LYS A 264 -19.88 5.40 1.33
C LYS A 264 -19.69 5.07 -0.16
N ASN A 265 -19.07 5.98 -0.91
CA ASN A 265 -18.92 5.84 -2.37
C ASN A 265 -17.58 5.20 -2.76
N GLN A 266 -16.92 4.49 -1.84
CA GLN A 266 -15.70 3.76 -2.14
C GLN A 266 -16.00 2.60 -3.07
N VAL A 267 -15.18 2.42 -4.11
CA VAL A 267 -15.27 1.29 -5.04
C VAL A 267 -14.85 0.03 -4.32
N SER A 268 -15.66 -1.02 -4.42
CA SER A 268 -15.33 -2.33 -3.84
C SER A 268 -14.27 -3.04 -4.70
N ALA A 269 -13.56 -4.01 -4.10
CA ALA A 269 -12.61 -4.85 -4.81
C ALA A 269 -13.23 -5.59 -6.01
N SER A 270 -14.49 -6.03 -5.88
CA SER A 270 -15.22 -6.70 -6.96
C SER A 270 -15.58 -5.76 -8.12
N ASP A 271 -15.96 -4.51 -7.81
CA ASP A 271 -16.32 -3.52 -8.83
C ASP A 271 -15.11 -3.16 -9.70
N PHE A 272 -13.92 -3.14 -9.11
CA PHE A 272 -12.68 -2.86 -9.83
C PHE A 272 -12.42 -3.86 -10.97
N ILE A 273 -12.81 -5.13 -10.81
CA ILE A 273 -12.67 -6.15 -11.85
C ILE A 273 -13.38 -5.67 -13.12
N ASN A 274 -14.67 -5.35 -13.02
CA ASN A 274 -15.48 -4.97 -14.18
C ASN A 274 -15.00 -3.66 -14.86
N ILE A 275 -14.18 -2.86 -14.16
CA ILE A 275 -13.70 -1.55 -14.64
C ILE A 275 -12.34 -1.68 -15.34
N PHE A 276 -11.50 -2.63 -14.94
CA PHE A 276 -10.11 -2.74 -15.41
C PHE A 276 -9.78 -4.05 -16.14
N LEU A 277 -10.58 -5.10 -15.95
CA LEU A 277 -10.24 -6.50 -16.21
C LEU A 277 -11.36 -7.25 -16.93
#